data_AF-A0A352LWH7-F1
#
_entry.id   AF-A0A352LWH7-F1
#
_cell.length_a   1.000
_cell.length_b   1.000
_cell.length_c   1.000
_cell.angle_alpha   90.00
_cell.angle_beta   90.00
_cell.angle_gamma   90.00
#
_symmetry.space_group_name_H-M   'P 1'
#
loop_
_entity.id
_entity.type
_entity.pdbx_description
1 polymer ?
#
loop_
_entity_poly.entity_id
_entity_poly.type
_entity_poly.pdbx_seq_one_letter_code
_entity_poly.pdbx_strand_id
1 'polypeptide(L)'
;MDELEKFKLAVSNSAEHMIITDADGRILYANEAAQKITGYSLEEMLGKTPRLWGGLMDRGYYDDLWRAIKTEKKVFTGEILNRRKNGQEYYSAVKNCSDCRRWSIGGVCRQ
;
A
#
# COMPACT_ATOMS: atom_id res chain seq x y z
N MET A 1 -16.90 16.81 -14.21
CA MET A 1 -16.14 15.77 -13.48
C MET A 1 -15.84 16.32 -12.11
N ASP A 2 -16.40 15.66 -11.10
CA ASP A 2 -16.27 16.03 -9.70
C ASP A 2 -14.83 15.89 -9.21
N GLU A 3 -14.47 16.56 -8.12
CA GLU A 3 -13.10 16.50 -7.57
C GLU A 3 -12.78 15.08 -7.09
N LEU A 4 -13.76 14.38 -6.48
CA LEU A 4 -13.61 12.98 -6.08
C LEU A 4 -13.37 12.06 -7.28
N GLU A 5 -14.02 12.32 -8.42
CA GLU A 5 -13.82 11.54 -9.65
C GLU A 5 -12.41 11.72 -10.21
N LYS A 6 -11.86 12.94 -10.17
CA LYS A 6 -10.46 13.22 -10.58
C LYS A 6 -9.47 12.43 -9.73
N PHE A 7 -9.65 12.42 -8.41
CA PHE A 7 -8.77 11.67 -7.51
C PHE A 7 -8.87 10.17 -7.72
N LYS A 8 -10.08 9.62 -7.86
CA LYS A 8 -10.28 8.19 -8.17
C LYS A 8 -9.60 7.81 -9.48
N LEU A 9 -9.74 8.64 -10.51
CA LEU A 9 -9.11 8.39 -11.80
C LEU A 9 -7.58 8.40 -11.72
N ALA A 10 -7.01 9.36 -10.99
CA ALA A 10 -5.56 9.44 -10.78
C ALA A 10 -4.99 8.22 -10.03
N VAL A 11 -5.67 7.78 -8.97
CA VAL A 11 -5.24 6.61 -8.18
C VAL A 11 -5.38 5.32 -8.99
N SER A 12 -6.49 5.15 -9.72
CA SER A 12 -6.74 3.96 -10.52
C SER A 12 -5.79 3.84 -11.72
N ASN A 13 -5.40 4.95 -12.34
CA ASN A 13 -4.49 4.98 -13.50
C ASN A 13 -3.00 5.03 -13.11
N SER A 14 -2.67 5.14 -11.83
CA SER A 14 -1.27 5.07 -11.40
C SER A 14 -0.68 3.69 -11.73
N ALA A 15 0.55 3.68 -12.25
CA ALA A 15 1.30 2.46 -12.48
C ALA A 15 1.83 1.84 -11.17
N GLU A 16 1.76 2.57 -10.06
CA GLU A 16 2.19 2.09 -8.76
C GLU A 16 1.13 1.23 -8.08
N HIS A 17 1.58 0.14 -7.47
CA HIS A 17 0.76 -0.70 -6.60
C HIS A 17 0.25 0.12 -5.40
N MET A 18 -1.07 0.31 -5.32
CA MET A 18 -1.70 1.00 -4.20
C MET A 18 -2.85 0.19 -3.61
N ILE A 19 -2.88 0.14 -2.28
CA ILE A 19 -3.94 -0.44 -1.48
C ILE A 19 -4.32 0.50 -0.33
N ILE A 20 -5.56 0.42 0.12
CA ILE A 20 -6.02 1.05 1.37
C ILE A 20 -6.47 -0.07 2.29
N THR A 21 -6.06 0.00 3.56
CA THR A 21 -6.42 -0.99 4.57
C THR A 21 -7.16 -0.36 5.75
N ASP A 22 -7.92 -1.18 6.48
CA ASP A 22 -8.39 -0.83 7.82
C ASP A 22 -7.23 -0.84 8.86
N ALA A 23 -7.57 -0.59 10.13
CA ALA A 23 -6.61 -0.57 11.23
C ALA A 23 -5.96 -1.93 11.53
N ASP A 24 -6.62 -3.02 11.14
CA ASP A 24 -6.13 -4.40 11.27
C ASP A 24 -5.31 -4.85 10.05
N GLY A 25 -5.18 -3.99 9.05
CA GLY A 25 -4.44 -4.25 7.81
C GLY A 25 -5.24 -5.04 6.78
N ARG A 26 -6.57 -5.11 6.90
CA ARG A 26 -7.44 -5.73 5.89
C ARG A 26 -7.66 -4.76 4.73
N ILE A 27 -7.49 -5.24 3.52
CA ILE A 27 -7.58 -4.45 2.29
C ILE A 27 -9.04 -4.07 2.04
N LEU A 28 -9.30 -2.76 1.99
CA LEU A 28 -10.57 -2.14 1.67
C LEU A 28 -10.64 -1.70 0.20
N TYR A 29 -9.48 -1.43 -0.40
CA TYR A 29 -9.35 -1.00 -1.79
C TYR A 29 -8.00 -1.44 -2.35
N ALA A 30 -7.97 -1.78 -3.64
CA ALA A 30 -6.76 -2.01 -4.41
C ALA A 30 -6.95 -1.47 -5.84
N ASN A 31 -5.94 -0.78 -6.38
CA ASN A 31 -6.00 -0.28 -7.75
C ASN A 31 -5.69 -1.38 -8.78
N GLU A 32 -5.83 -1.08 -10.08
CA GLU A 32 -5.52 -2.05 -11.13
C GLU A 32 -4.04 -2.47 -11.15
N ALA A 33 -3.14 -1.54 -10.84
CA ALA A 33 -1.71 -1.84 -10.77
C ALA A 33 -1.41 -2.88 -9.66
N ALA A 34 -2.08 -2.80 -8.52
CA ALA A 34 -1.99 -3.83 -7.47
C ALA A 34 -2.30 -5.22 -8.03
N GLN A 35 -3.40 -5.35 -8.76
CA GLN A 35 -3.84 -6.61 -9.33
C GLN A 35 -2.83 -7.12 -10.38
N LYS A 36 -2.40 -6.26 -11.30
CA LYS A 36 -1.43 -6.59 -12.36
C LYS A 36 -0.06 -6.99 -11.79
N ILE A 37 0.43 -6.27 -10.78
CA ILE A 37 1.75 -6.51 -10.18
C ILE A 37 1.70 -7.77 -9.31
N THR A 38 0.76 -7.89 -8.39
CA THR A 38 0.74 -9.04 -7.46
C THR A 38 0.21 -10.32 -8.13
N GLY A 39 -0.60 -10.19 -9.18
CA GLY A 39 -1.27 -11.30 -9.86
C GLY A 39 -2.55 -11.78 -9.16
N TYR A 40 -2.99 -11.12 -8.09
CA TYR A 40 -4.27 -11.41 -7.43
C TYR A 40 -5.38 -10.53 -8.00
N SER A 41 -6.58 -11.09 -8.13
CA SER A 41 -7.78 -10.31 -8.46
C SER A 41 -8.23 -9.44 -7.28
N LEU A 42 -8.98 -8.38 -7.55
CA LEU A 42 -9.55 -7.54 -6.50
C LEU A 42 -10.38 -8.37 -5.49
N GLU A 43 -11.18 -9.31 -5.98
CA GLU A 43 -12.01 -10.20 -5.16
C GLU A 43 -11.19 -11.05 -4.18
N GLU A 44 -10.02 -11.51 -4.61
CA GLU A 44 -9.08 -12.25 -3.76
C GLU A 44 -8.38 -11.36 -2.73
N MET A 45 -8.20 -10.08 -3.05
CA MET A 45 -7.53 -9.11 -2.18
C MET A 45 -8.45 -8.57 -1.08
N LEU A 46 -9.70 -8.25 -1.40
CA LEU A 46 -10.60 -7.55 -0.47
C LEU A 46 -10.82 -8.36 0.82
N GLY A 47 -10.71 -7.68 1.96
CA GLY A 47 -10.83 -8.27 3.30
C GLY A 47 -9.65 -9.14 3.76
N LYS A 48 -8.66 -9.38 2.89
CA LYS A 48 -7.39 -10.05 3.21
C LYS A 48 -6.32 -9.05 3.60
N THR A 49 -5.16 -9.53 4.04
CA THR A 49 -4.02 -8.68 4.37
C THR A 49 -2.93 -8.78 3.30
N PRO A 50 -1.99 -7.82 3.21
CA PRO A 50 -0.87 -7.87 2.27
C PRO A 50 0.05 -9.10 2.41
N ARG A 51 -0.16 -9.94 3.42
CA ARG A 51 0.49 -11.27 3.54
C ARG A 51 0.18 -12.21 2.37
N LEU A 52 -0.81 -11.91 1.53
CA LEU A 52 -1.05 -12.65 0.28
C LEU A 52 0.17 -12.68 -0.65
N TRP A 53 0.93 -11.59 -0.69
CA TRP A 53 2.13 -11.47 -1.52
C TRP A 53 3.37 -11.05 -0.72
N GLY A 54 3.22 -10.55 0.51
CA GLY A 54 4.32 -10.17 1.40
C GLY A 54 4.65 -11.25 2.44
N GLY A 55 5.34 -10.84 3.51
CA GLY A 55 5.70 -11.71 4.64
C GLY A 55 7.08 -12.37 4.50
N LEU A 56 7.93 -11.90 3.58
CA LEU A 56 9.24 -12.49 3.29
C LEU A 56 10.40 -11.76 3.97
N MET A 57 10.15 -10.60 4.55
CA MET A 57 11.16 -9.87 5.33
C MET A 57 11.30 -10.48 6.73
N ASP A 58 12.45 -10.22 7.36
CA ASP A 58 12.66 -10.63 8.74
C ASP A 58 11.71 -9.90 9.71
N ARG A 59 11.66 -10.41 10.94
CA ARG A 59 10.79 -9.87 11.98
C ARG A 59 11.15 -8.42 12.35
N GLY A 60 12.44 -8.08 12.40
CA GLY A 60 12.91 -6.74 12.75
C GLY A 60 12.43 -5.69 11.76
N TYR A 61 12.43 -6.02 10.47
CA TYR A 61 11.86 -5.16 9.42
C TYR A 61 10.38 -4.83 9.69
N TYR A 62 9.57 -5.85 10.01
CA TYR A 62 8.15 -5.64 10.30
C TYR A 62 7.92 -4.91 11.62
N ASP A 63 8.76 -5.16 12.64
CA ASP A 63 8.70 -4.44 13.90
C ASP A 63 8.98 -2.94 13.69
N ASP A 64 9.97 -2.60 12.86
CA ASP A 64 10.28 -1.22 12.48
C ASP A 64 9.15 -0.56 11.68
N LEU A 65 8.59 -1.28 10.70
CA LEU A 65 7.45 -0.83 9.90
C LEU A 65 6.24 -0.51 10.80
N TRP A 66 5.88 -1.42 11.71
CA TRP A 66 4.72 -1.23 12.58
C TRP A 66 4.99 -0.18 13.65
N ARG A 67 6.22 -0.05 14.15
CA ARG A 67 6.60 1.03 15.08
C ARG A 67 6.41 2.39 14.41
N ALA A 68 6.92 2.57 13.19
CA ALA A 68 6.79 3.81 12.43
C ALA A 68 5.31 4.21 12.21
N ILE A 69 4.48 3.27 11.76
CA ILE A 69 3.08 3.52 11.41
C ILE A 69 2.20 3.66 12.66
N LYS A 70 2.27 2.71 13.59
CA LYS A 70 1.32 2.64 14.72
C LYS A 70 1.72 3.53 15.88
N THR A 71 3.01 3.61 16.19
CA THR A 71 3.52 4.31 17.38
C THR A 71 3.96 5.72 17.03
N GLU A 72 4.85 5.87 16.05
CA GLU A 72 5.44 7.17 15.71
C GLU A 72 4.52 8.04 14.82
N LYS A 73 3.49 7.44 14.21
CA LYS A 73 2.58 8.10 13.26
C LYS A 73 3.34 8.77 12.10
N LYS A 74 4.41 8.12 11.63
CA LYS A 74 5.25 8.57 10.51
C LYS A 74 5.02 7.70 9.28
N VAL A 75 5.35 8.27 8.12
CA VAL A 75 5.43 7.51 6.88
C VAL A 75 6.64 6.57 6.97
N PHE A 76 6.39 5.28 6.82
CA PHE A 76 7.45 4.31 6.61
C PHE A 76 7.80 4.27 5.13
N THR A 77 9.09 4.30 4.79
CA THR A 77 9.59 4.08 3.43
C THR A 77 10.67 3.02 3.48
N GLY A 78 10.65 2.08 2.55
CA GLY A 78 11.68 1.05 2.44
C GLY A 78 11.53 0.23 1.17
N GLU A 79 12.36 -0.80 1.02
CA GLU A 79 12.19 -1.84 0.01
C GLU A 79 11.69 -3.11 0.69
N ILE A 80 10.82 -3.85 0.02
CA ILE A 80 10.22 -5.09 0.53
C ILE A 80 10.29 -6.18 -0.54
N LEU A 81 10.69 -7.38 -0.13
CA LEU A 81 10.59 -8.57 -0.95
C LEU A 81 9.16 -9.10 -0.91
N ASN A 82 8.56 -9.26 -2.08
CA ASN A 82 7.23 -9.82 -2.27
C ASN A 82 7.30 -11.01 -3.22
N ARG A 83 6.26 -11.83 -3.21
CA ARG A 83 6.04 -12.94 -4.11
C ARG A 83 4.66 -12.84 -4.75
N ARG A 84 4.64 -12.83 -6.08
CA ARG A 84 3.41 -12.81 -6.87
C ARG A 84 2.64 -14.12 -6.70
N LYS A 85 1.37 -14.12 -7.12
CA LYS A 85 0.52 -15.32 -7.13
C LYS A 85 1.14 -16.50 -7.90
N ASN A 86 1.89 -16.21 -8.96
CA ASN A 86 2.60 -17.23 -9.76
C ASN A 86 3.91 -17.74 -9.13
N GLY A 87 4.26 -17.27 -7.92
CA GLY A 87 5.48 -17.66 -7.20
C GLY A 87 6.71 -16.81 -7.53
N GLN A 88 6.65 -15.91 -8.50
CA GLN A 88 7.79 -15.05 -8.84
C GLN A 88 8.04 -14.01 -7.75
N GLU A 89 9.28 -13.95 -7.27
CA GLU A 89 9.70 -12.97 -6.27
C GLU A 89 10.14 -11.65 -6.93
N TYR A 90 9.88 -10.54 -6.25
CA TYR A 90 10.25 -9.21 -6.72
C TYR A 90 10.44 -8.25 -5.55
N TYR A 91 11.39 -7.34 -5.68
CA TYR A 91 11.51 -6.20 -4.78
C TYR A 91 10.57 -5.08 -5.21
N SER A 92 10.00 -4.40 -4.22
CA SER A 92 9.19 -3.21 -4.42
C SER A 92 9.60 -2.15 -3.40
N ALA A 93 9.71 -0.90 -3.84
CA ALA A 93 9.65 0.20 -2.90
C ALA A 93 8.26 0.23 -2.25
N VAL A 94 8.19 0.45 -0.95
CA VAL A 94 6.97 0.56 -0.16
C VAL A 94 6.96 1.89 0.58
N LYS A 95 5.80 2.56 0.56
CA LYS A 95 5.50 3.70 1.40
C LYS A 95 4.19 3.45 2.14
N ASN A 96 4.26 3.35 3.46
CA ASN A 96 3.08 3.11 4.30
C ASN A 96 2.83 4.31 5.22
N CYS A 97 1.56 4.70 5.34
CA CYS A 97 1.14 5.80 6.21
C CYS A 97 -0.12 5.40 7.00
N SER A 98 -0.17 5.76 8.29
CA SER A 98 -1.37 5.58 9.12
C SER A 98 -2.39 6.72 9.02
N ASP A 99 -1.99 7.89 8.51
CA ASP A 99 -2.85 9.06 8.42
C ASP A 99 -2.60 9.83 7.11
N CYS A 100 -3.47 9.60 6.11
CA CYS A 100 -3.42 10.32 4.84
C CYS A 100 -3.71 11.82 4.97
N ARG A 101 -4.25 12.31 6.09
CA ARG A 101 -4.54 13.75 6.28
C ARG A 101 -3.29 14.63 6.31
N ARG A 102 -2.11 14.02 6.41
CA ARG A 102 -0.82 14.72 6.43
C ARG A 102 -0.05 14.65 5.11
N TRP A 103 -0.66 14.09 4.06
CA TRP A 103 -0.02 13.96 2.75
C TRP A 103 -0.47 15.07 1.81
N SER A 104 0.45 15.99 1.52
CA SER A 104 0.35 16.86 0.34
C SER A 104 1.12 16.20 -0.81
N ILE A 105 0.40 15.86 -1.86
CA ILE A 105 1.00 15.50 -3.15
C ILE A 105 1.78 16.73 -3.62
N GLY A 106 3.11 16.64 -3.72
CA GLY A 106 3.93 17.72 -4.31
C GLY A 106 4.36 18.87 -3.39
N GLY A 107 4.57 18.66 -2.09
CA GLY A 107 5.39 19.58 -1.30
C GLY A 107 4.80 20.96 -1.01
N VAL A 108 3.49 21.07 -0.81
CA VAL A 108 2.90 22.24 -0.13
C VAL A 108 1.90 21.78 0.92
N CYS A 109 2.30 21.87 2.19
CA CYS A 109 1.39 21.92 3.31
C CYS A 109 0.94 23.38 3.45
N ARG A 110 -0.34 23.67 3.21
CA ARG A 110 -0.96 24.92 3.65
C ARG A 110 -2.07 24.60 4.65
N GLN A 111 -1.95 25.23 5.82
CA GLN A 111 -3.10 25.57 6.64
C GLN A 111 -4.02 26.50 5.85
#